data_AF-A0A3S2TJ51-F1
#
_entry.id   AF-A0A3S2TJ51-F1
#
_cell.length_a   1.000
_cell.length_b   1.000
_cell.length_c   1.000
_cell.angle_alpha   90.00
_cell.angle_beta   90.00
_cell.angle_gamma   90.00
#
_symmetry.space_group_name_H-M   'P 1'
#
loop_
_entity.id
_entity.type
_entity.pdbx_description
1 polymer ?
#
loop_
_entity_poly.entity_id
_entity_poly.type
_entity_poly.pdbx_seq_one_letter_code
_entity_poly.pdbx_strand_id
1 'polypeptide(L)'
;MQQLHVATLVLWLVLGLGVAFPGHALDLVNFADIDGPLASALTQIAALGPGIKALVGFVGFVVALISLAALRNFGPVLFYVGLAIFAAVGLVIAGAIMGAVI
;
A
#
# COMPACT_ATOMS: atom_id res chain seq x y z
N MET A 1 -19.60 -13.61 39.26
CA MET A 1 -19.44 -14.60 38.16
C MET A 1 -19.31 -13.97 36.77
N GLN A 2 -20.08 -12.93 36.41
CA GLN A 2 -20.04 -12.35 35.05
C GLN A 2 -18.75 -11.58 34.70
N GLN A 3 -18.18 -10.83 35.65
CA GLN A 3 -16.91 -10.10 35.52
C GLN A 3 -15.71 -11.02 35.19
N LEU A 4 -15.70 -12.24 35.72
CA LEU A 4 -14.62 -13.22 35.51
C LEU A 4 -14.62 -13.74 34.06
N HIS A 5 -15.80 -13.96 33.47
CA HIS A 5 -15.91 -14.42 32.09
C HIS A 5 -15.45 -13.35 31.09
N VAL A 6 -15.76 -12.08 31.36
CA VAL A 6 -15.29 -10.96 30.53
C VAL A 6 -13.77 -10.85 30.58
N ALA A 7 -13.17 -10.99 31.76
CA ALA A 7 -11.70 -10.98 31.92
C ALA A 7 -11.03 -12.12 31.14
N THR A 8 -11.61 -13.33 31.17
CA THR A 8 -11.10 -14.48 30.41
C THR A 8 -11.21 -14.27 28.90
N LEU A 9 -12.31 -13.69 28.40
CA LEU A 9 -12.47 -13.38 26.98
C LEU A 9 -11.47 -12.32 26.50
N VAL A 10 -11.24 -11.28 27.29
CA VAL A 10 -10.23 -10.25 26.98
C VAL A 10 -8.82 -10.84 27.01
N LEU A 11 -8.52 -11.75 27.93
CA LEU A 11 -7.24 -12.44 27.98
C LEU A 11 -7.00 -13.28 26.70
N TRP A 12 -8.00 -14.04 26.26
CA TRP A 12 -7.91 -14.80 25.01
C TRP A 12 -7.78 -13.91 23.77
N LEU A 13 -8.46 -12.76 23.74
CA LEU A 13 -8.31 -11.77 22.68
C LEU A 13 -6.87 -11.23 22.63
N VAL A 14 -6.31 -10.83 23.77
CA VAL A 14 -4.95 -10.28 23.86
C VAL A 14 -3.90 -11.33 23.53
N LEU A 15 -4.07 -12.59 23.95
CA LEU A 15 -3.18 -13.69 23.58
C LEU A 15 -3.29 -14.04 22.09
N GLY A 16 -4.50 -14.09 21.53
CA GLY A 16 -4.72 -14.32 20.10
C GLY A 16 -4.13 -13.20 19.23
N LEU A 17 -4.26 -11.94 19.68
CA LEU A 17 -3.59 -10.80 19.06
C LEU A 17 -2.07 -10.93 19.22
N GLY A 18 -1.55 -11.18 20.42
CA GLY A 18 -0.11 -11.31 20.69
C GLY A 18 0.59 -12.41 19.87
N VAL A 19 -0.13 -13.48 19.53
CA VAL A 19 0.35 -14.56 18.63
C VAL A 19 0.18 -14.21 17.14
N ALA A 20 -0.76 -13.32 16.78
CA ALA A 20 -0.90 -12.79 15.42
C ALA A 20 0.00 -11.55 15.15
N PHE A 21 0.53 -10.93 16.21
CA PHE A 21 1.42 -9.76 16.17
C PHE A 21 2.90 -10.02 15.84
N PRO A 22 3.49 -11.23 15.86
CA PRO A 22 4.78 -11.44 15.20
C PRO A 22 4.49 -11.35 13.71
N GLY A 23 4.59 -10.12 13.21
CA GLY A 23 4.34 -9.80 11.83
C GLY A 23 5.27 -10.62 10.95
N HIS A 24 4.68 -11.56 10.22
CA HIS A 24 5.11 -11.83 8.85
C HIS A 24 4.81 -10.58 8.03
N ALA A 25 5.49 -9.47 8.34
CA ALA A 25 5.50 -8.31 7.50
C ALA A 25 6.22 -8.76 6.23
N LEU A 26 5.44 -9.06 5.20
CA LEU A 26 5.99 -9.40 3.90
C LEU A 26 6.92 -8.25 3.52
N ASP A 27 8.22 -8.51 3.46
CA ASP A 27 9.19 -7.50 3.05
C ASP A 27 8.94 -7.21 1.57
N LEU A 28 8.14 -6.18 1.30
CA LEU A 28 7.78 -5.73 -0.05
C LEU A 28 8.95 -5.05 -0.77
N VAL A 29 10.09 -4.90 -0.09
CA VAL A 29 11.29 -4.23 -0.63
C VAL A 29 12.36 -5.25 -0.97
N ASN A 30 12.73 -6.16 -0.05
CA ASN A 30 13.76 -7.16 -0.31
C ASN A 30 13.22 -8.59 -0.51
N PHE A 31 11.92 -8.82 -0.30
CA PHE A 31 11.28 -10.14 -0.45
C PHE A 31 11.99 -11.28 0.30
N ALA A 32 12.71 -10.96 1.38
CA ALA A 32 13.61 -11.87 2.09
C ALA A 32 12.90 -13.12 2.67
N ASP A 33 11.60 -13.00 2.97
CA ASP A 33 10.77 -14.07 3.51
C ASP A 33 9.90 -14.78 2.45
N ILE A 34 10.04 -14.41 1.17
CA ILE A 34 9.42 -15.12 0.05
C ILE A 34 10.47 -16.05 -0.53
N ASP A 35 10.21 -17.35 -0.51
CA ASP A 35 11.11 -18.37 -1.07
C ASP A 35 10.57 -18.95 -2.39
N GLY A 36 11.47 -19.47 -3.22
CA GLY A 36 11.11 -20.18 -4.47
C GLY A 36 10.88 -19.28 -5.71
N PRO A 37 10.18 -19.78 -6.75
CA PRO A 37 10.11 -19.11 -8.05
C PRO A 37 9.43 -17.74 -8.01
N LEU A 38 8.53 -17.51 -7.05
CA LEU A 38 7.88 -16.21 -6.86
C LEU A 38 8.88 -15.12 -6.44
N ALA A 39 9.79 -15.41 -5.53
CA ALA A 39 10.83 -14.47 -5.08
C ALA A 39 11.73 -14.06 -6.24
N SER A 40 12.15 -15.02 -7.06
CA SER A 40 12.99 -14.75 -8.24
C SER A 40 12.28 -13.87 -9.27
N ALA A 41 10.97 -14.04 -9.47
CA ALA A 41 10.17 -13.19 -10.35
C ALA A 41 10.03 -11.77 -9.80
N LEU A 42 9.77 -11.62 -8.50
CA LEU A 42 9.63 -10.32 -7.85
C LEU A 42 10.95 -9.53 -7.84
N THR A 43 12.08 -10.21 -7.59
CA THR A 43 13.41 -9.61 -7.69
C THR A 43 13.74 -9.17 -9.11
N GLN A 44 13.34 -9.92 -10.13
CA GLN A 44 13.50 -9.51 -11.53
C GLN A 44 12.64 -8.28 -11.88
N ILE A 45 11.41 -8.21 -11.38
CA ILE A 45 10.54 -7.03 -11.52
C ILE A 45 11.15 -5.83 -10.77
N ALA A 46 11.74 -6.05 -9.60
CA ALA A 46 12.43 -5.01 -8.83
C ALA A 46 13.71 -4.51 -9.52
N ALA A 47 14.37 -5.35 -10.33
CA ALA A 47 15.55 -4.98 -11.11
C ALA A 47 15.22 -4.25 -12.43
N LEU A 48 13.94 -4.06 -12.77
CA LEU A 48 13.55 -3.29 -13.95
C LEU A 48 14.11 -1.86 -13.87
N GLY A 49 14.60 -1.36 -15.00
CA GLY A 49 15.25 -0.04 -15.07
C GLY A 49 14.32 1.10 -14.64
N PRO A 50 14.87 2.27 -14.28
CA PRO A 50 14.11 3.42 -13.75
C PRO A 50 12.92 3.82 -14.63
N GLY A 51 13.06 3.76 -15.96
CA GLY A 51 12.00 4.11 -16.90
C GLY A 51 10.75 3.21 -16.81
N ILE A 52 10.91 1.91 -16.53
CA ILE A 52 9.77 0.99 -16.42
C ILE A 52 9.05 1.21 -15.09
N LYS A 53 9.79 1.45 -14.00
CA LYS A 53 9.20 1.81 -12.70
C LYS A 53 8.41 3.12 -12.79
N ALA A 54 8.92 4.10 -13.54
CA ALA A 54 8.20 5.35 -13.81
C ALA A 54 6.90 5.12 -14.61
N LEU A 55 6.93 4.26 -15.63
CA LEU A 55 5.74 3.88 -16.41
C LEU A 55 4.67 3.20 -15.55
N VAL A 56 5.06 2.24 -14.71
CA VAL A 56 4.13 1.56 -13.80
C VAL A 56 3.54 2.55 -12.79
N GLY A 57 4.35 3.47 -12.26
CA GLY A 57 3.89 4.56 -11.40
C GLY A 57 2.88 5.49 -12.10
N PHE A 58 3.14 5.85 -13.36
CA PHE A 58 2.22 6.64 -14.18
C PHE A 58 0.89 5.91 -14.45
N VAL A 59 0.93 4.62 -14.78
CA VAL A 59 -0.30 3.85 -15.00
C VAL A 59 -1.12 3.75 -13.71
N GLY A 60 -0.48 3.47 -12.57
CA GLY A 60 -1.14 3.48 -11.26
C GLY A 60 -1.76 4.85 -10.94
N PHE A 61 -1.08 5.93 -11.30
CA PHE A 61 -1.59 7.30 -11.17
C PHE A 61 -2.85 7.53 -12.02
N VAL A 62 -2.85 7.10 -13.29
CA VAL A 62 -4.01 7.22 -14.18
C VAL A 62 -5.19 6.41 -13.66
N VAL A 63 -4.97 5.17 -13.20
CA VAL A 63 -6.02 4.31 -12.64
C VAL A 63 -6.68 4.98 -11.43
N ALA A 64 -5.89 5.58 -10.53
CA ALA A 64 -6.42 6.28 -9.36
C ALA A 64 -7.22 7.53 -9.73
N LEU A 65 -6.83 8.28 -10.77
CA LEU A 65 -7.64 9.41 -11.28
C LEU A 65 -8.99 8.94 -11.83
N ILE A 66 -9.04 7.80 -12.51
CA ILE A 66 -10.28 7.22 -13.02
C ILE A 66 -11.19 6.83 -11.86
N SER A 67 -10.65 6.18 -10.82
CA SER A 67 -11.40 5.84 -9.61
C SER A 67 -11.93 7.08 -8.88
N LEU A 68 -11.13 8.15 -8.80
CA LEU A 68 -11.56 9.42 -8.22
C LEU A 68 -12.65 10.10 -9.06
N ALA A 69 -12.53 10.05 -10.39
CA ALA A 69 -13.57 10.56 -11.29
C ALA A 69 -14.89 9.79 -11.13
N ALA A 70 -14.84 8.50 -10.82
CA ALA A 70 -16.04 7.72 -10.48
C ALA A 70 -16.67 8.17 -9.13
N LEU A 71 -15.86 8.65 -8.18
CA LEU A 71 -16.33 9.18 -6.90
C LEU A 71 -17.02 10.54 -6.98
N ARG A 72 -16.99 11.23 -8.13
CA ARG A 72 -17.73 12.49 -8.34
C ARG A 72 -19.23 12.35 -8.09
N ASN A 73 -19.77 11.13 -8.20
CA ASN A 73 -21.18 10.84 -7.97
C ASN A 73 -21.51 10.61 -6.47
N PHE A 74 -20.51 10.46 -5.60
CA PHE A 74 -20.67 10.29 -4.14
C PHE A 74 -20.62 11.63 -3.37
N GLY A 75 -20.46 12.75 -4.07
CA GLY A 75 -20.50 14.10 -3.52
C GLY A 75 -19.36 14.98 -4.05
N PRO A 76 -19.61 16.28 -4.36
CA PRO A 76 -18.59 17.19 -4.89
C PRO A 76 -17.33 17.28 -4.01
N VAL A 77 -17.50 17.16 -2.68
CA VAL A 77 -16.42 17.25 -1.69
C VAL A 77 -15.38 16.14 -1.87
N LEU A 78 -15.78 14.89 -2.08
CA LEU A 78 -14.82 13.79 -2.25
C LEU A 78 -13.98 13.98 -3.51
N PHE A 79 -14.58 14.51 -4.58
CA PHE A 79 -13.85 14.82 -5.80
C PHE A 79 -12.83 15.95 -5.59
N TYR A 80 -13.22 17.06 -4.97
CA TYR A 80 -12.32 18.19 -4.75
C TYR A 80 -11.19 17.87 -3.77
N VAL A 81 -11.51 17.23 -2.64
CA VAL A 81 -10.52 16.85 -1.62
C VAL A 81 -9.60 15.76 -2.17
N GLY A 82 -10.18 14.74 -2.83
CA GLY A 82 -9.41 13.68 -3.47
C GLY A 82 -8.45 14.25 -4.53
N LEU A 83 -8.91 15.17 -5.38
CA LEU A 83 -8.08 15.77 -6.42
C LEU A 83 -6.97 16.65 -5.83
N ALA A 84 -7.26 17.42 -4.78
CA ALA A 84 -6.28 18.25 -4.09
C ALA A 84 -5.15 17.41 -3.46
N ILE A 85 -5.49 16.36 -2.73
CA ILE A 85 -4.50 15.44 -2.12
C ILE A 85 -3.73 14.71 -3.20
N PHE A 86 -4.41 14.24 -4.24
CA PHE A 86 -3.80 13.48 -5.32
C PHE A 86 -2.83 14.32 -6.16
N ALA A 87 -3.17 15.58 -6.44
CA ALA A 87 -2.27 16.51 -7.09
C ALA A 87 -1.07 16.85 -6.20
N ALA A 88 -1.29 17.09 -4.91
CA ALA A 88 -0.21 17.43 -3.97
C ALA A 88 0.80 16.28 -3.80
N VAL A 89 0.35 15.04 -3.66
CA VAL A 89 1.23 13.88 -3.42
C VAL A 89 1.72 13.26 -4.73
N GLY A 90 0.81 13.02 -5.67
CA GLY A 90 1.12 12.30 -6.91
C GLY A 90 2.06 13.07 -7.85
N LEU A 91 1.92 14.40 -7.92
CA LEU A 91 2.84 15.23 -8.71
C LEU A 91 4.24 15.29 -8.09
N VAL A 92 4.33 15.34 -6.76
CA VAL A 92 5.61 15.33 -6.03
C VAL A 92 6.34 14.00 -6.22
N ILE A 93 5.64 12.87 -6.13
CA ILE A 93 6.24 11.55 -6.37
C ILE A 93 6.67 11.40 -7.84
N ALA A 94 5.84 11.83 -8.79
CA ALA A 94 6.20 11.79 -10.21
C ALA A 94 7.45 12.65 -10.51
N GLY A 95 7.53 13.85 -9.90
CA GLY A 95 8.70 14.72 -10.00
C GLY A 95 9.95 14.10 -9.36
N ALA A 96 9.81 13.45 -8.20
CA ALA A 96 10.90 12.76 -7.52
C ALA A 96 11.43 11.56 -8.33
N ILE A 97 10.56 10.81 -9.00
CA ILE A 97 10.96 9.69 -9.86
C ILE A 97 11.69 10.20 -11.12
N MET A 98 11.25 11.32 -11.71
CA MET A 98 11.93 11.97 -12.84
C MET A 98 13.30 12.53 -12.46
N GLY A 99 13.44 13.07 -11.24
CA GLY A 99 14.70 13.57 -10.70
C GLY A 99 15.66 12.48 -10.18
N ALA A 100 15.19 11.25 -9.96
CA ALA A 100 16.00 10.13 -9.49
C ALA A 100 16.72 9.36 -10.61
N VAL A 101 16.61 9.82 -11.87
CA VAL A 101 17.25 9.19 -13.06
C VAL A 101 18.55 9.91 -13.48
N ILE A 102 19.14 10.72 -12.59
CA ILE A 102 20.47 11.35 -12.78
C ILE A 102 21.49 10.76 -11.82
#